data_AF-A0A4Q0ZB87-F1
#
_entry.id   AF-A0A4Q0ZB87-F1
#
_cell.length_a   1.000
_cell.length_b   1.000
_cell.length_c   1.000
_cell.angle_alpha   90.00
_cell.angle_beta   90.00
_cell.angle_gamma   90.00
#
_symmetry.space_group_name_H-M   'P 1'
#
loop_
_entity.id
_entity.type
_entity.pdbx_description
1 polymer ?
#
loop_
_entity_poly.entity_id
_entity_poly.type
_entity_poly.pdbx_seq_one_letter_code
_entity_poly.pdbx_strand_id
1 'polypeptide(L)' 'KVLAFEEMGMEAIYEFEVKDMPVTVAVDTEGTSIHTTGPAKWNKL' A
#
# COMPACT_ATOMS: atom_id res chain seq x y z
N LYS A 1 9.26 -0.33 -17.19
CA LYS A 1 9.60 -1.49 -18.07
C LYS A 1 8.71 -2.67 -17.68
N VAL A 2 8.14 -3.44 -18.62
CA VAL A 2 7.40 -4.67 -18.28
C VAL A 2 8.40 -5.75 -17.84
N LEU A 3 8.16 -6.36 -16.68
CA LEU A 3 9.00 -7.44 -16.14
C LEU A 3 8.38 -8.83 -16.35
N ALA A 4 7.06 -8.94 -16.33
CA ALA A 4 6.34 -10.21 -16.52
C ALA A 4 4.89 -9.99 -16.96
N PHE A 5 4.31 -11.02 -17.60
CA PHE A 5 2.88 -11.10 -17.99
C PHE A 5 2.43 -9.98 -18.93
N GLU A 6 3.16 -9.75 -20.02
CA GLU A 6 2.87 -8.69 -20.99
C GLU A 6 1.46 -8.82 -21.60
N GLU A 7 0.97 -10.03 -21.76
CA GLU A 7 -0.38 -10.32 -22.26
C GLU A 7 -1.50 -9.77 -21.37
N MET A 8 -1.23 -9.50 -20.09
CA MET A 8 -2.19 -8.89 -19.16
C MET A 8 -2.38 -7.39 -19.37
N GLY A 9 -1.67 -6.79 -20.33
CA GLY A 9 -1.78 -5.36 -20.63
C GLY A 9 -1.51 -4.52 -19.38
N MET A 10 -2.44 -3.63 -19.02
CA MET A 10 -2.29 -2.71 -17.87
C MET A 10 -2.06 -3.41 -16.52
N GLU A 11 -2.45 -4.68 -16.38
CA GLU A 11 -2.28 -5.46 -15.15
C GLU A 11 -0.94 -6.20 -15.06
N ALA A 12 -0.07 -6.07 -16.06
CA ALA A 12 1.27 -6.67 -16.05
C ALA A 12 2.14 -6.17 -14.88
N ILE A 13 3.26 -6.84 -14.60
CA ILE A 13 4.22 -6.39 -13.58
C ILE A 13 5.18 -5.39 -14.22
N TYR A 14 5.26 -4.20 -13.63
CA TYR A 14 6.09 -3.10 -14.13
C TYR A 14 7.15 -2.67 -13.11
N GLU A 15 8.34 -2.40 -13.63
CA GLU A 15 9.39 -1.68 -12.91
C GLU A 15 9.21 -0.18 -13.09
N PHE A 16 9.22 0.54 -11.96
CA PHE A 16 9.18 1.99 -11.89
C PHE A 16 10.30 2.52 -10.98
N GLU A 17 10.94 3.60 -11.42
CA GLU A 17 11.70 4.48 -10.55
C GLU A 17 10.76 5.58 -10.06
N VAL A 18 10.67 5.77 -8.74
CA VAL A 18 9.76 6.74 -8.12
C VAL A 18 10.55 7.83 -7.41
N LYS A 19 10.00 9.05 -7.42
CA LYS A 19 10.56 10.20 -6.71
C LYS A 19 9.44 10.91 -5.96
N ASP A 20 9.68 11.24 -4.69
CA ASP A 20 8.74 11.99 -3.85
C ASP A 20 7.32 11.38 -3.82
N MET A 21 7.22 10.08 -3.60
CA MET A 21 5.95 9.35 -3.54
C MET A 21 5.50 9.17 -2.08
N PRO A 22 4.69 10.09 -1.52
CA PRO A 22 4.26 9.98 -0.13
C PRO A 22 3.36 8.77 0.09
N VAL A 23 3.64 8.02 1.15
CA VAL A 23 2.84 6.87 1.59
C VAL A 23 2.69 6.90 3.11
N THR A 24 1.65 6.24 3.62
CA THR A 24 1.40 6.11 5.06
C THR A 24 1.44 4.65 5.47
N VAL A 25 2.03 4.36 6.62
CA VAL A 25 2.04 3.00 7.20
C VAL A 25 0.63 2.63 7.64
N ALA A 26 0.02 1.66 6.93
CA ALA A 26 -1.30 1.13 7.28
C ALA A 26 -1.22 -0.05 8.24
N VAL A 27 -0.19 -0.88 8.10
CA VAL A 27 0.13 -2.00 9.00
C VAL A 27 1.65 -2.01 9.23
N ASP A 28 2.09 -2.04 10.48
CA ASP A 28 3.51 -2.12 10.83
C ASP A 28 4.00 -3.56 11.04
N THR A 29 5.30 -3.73 11.28
CA THR A 29 5.95 -5.04 11.47
C THR A 29 5.52 -5.76 12.75
N GLU A 30 4.89 -5.06 13.69
CA GLU A 30 4.35 -5.64 14.92
C GLU A 30 2.88 -6.08 14.76
N GLY A 31 2.28 -5.83 13.58
CA GLY A 31 0.90 -6.17 13.27
C GLY A 31 -0.11 -5.10 13.68
N THR A 32 0.32 -3.89 14.06
CA THR A 32 -0.59 -2.79 14.37
C THR A 32 -1.22 -2.27 13.09
N SER A 33 -2.55 -2.28 13.00
CA SER A 33 -3.30 -1.82 11.82
C SER A 33 -4.11 -0.55 12.10
N ILE A 34 -4.03 0.43 11.20
CA ILE A 34 -4.86 1.65 11.26
C ILE A 34 -6.36 1.34 11.18
N HIS A 35 -6.74 0.24 10.52
CA HIS A 35 -8.13 -0.21 10.44
C HIS A 35 -8.66 -0.76 11.77
N THR A 36 -7.77 -1.02 12.73
CA THR A 36 -8.12 -1.44 14.10
C THR A 36 -8.02 -0.25 15.07
N THR A 37 -6.86 0.42 15.09
CA THR A 37 -6.58 1.50 16.05
C THR A 37 -7.39 2.76 15.75
N GLY A 38 -7.64 3.04 14.48
CA GLY A 38 -8.44 4.15 14.01
C GLY A 38 -9.85 4.12 14.61
N PRO A 39 -10.72 3.16 14.22
CA PRO A 39 -12.07 3.06 14.76
C PRO A 39 -12.13 3.09 16.28
N ALA A 40 -11.18 2.43 16.96
CA ALA A 40 -11.08 2.44 18.42
C ALA A 40 -10.81 3.84 19.02
N LYS A 41 -10.12 4.72 18.30
CA LYS A 41 -9.86 6.11 18.72
C LYS A 41 -11.10 6.99 18.53
N TRP A 42 -11.78 6.88 17.39
CA TRP A 42 -13.00 7.66 17.13
C TRP A 42 -14.20 7.20 17.97
N ASN A 43 -14.32 5.91 18.28
CA ASN A 43 -15.35 5.38 19.17
C ASN A 43 -15.23 5.87 20.64
N LYS A 44 -14.10 6.48 21.01
CA LYS A 44 -13.86 7.03 22.35
C LYS A 44 -14.09 8.55 22.45
N LEU A 45 -14.44 9.20 21.34
CA LEU A 45 -14.88 10.60 21.29
C LEU A 45 -16.38 10.68 21.55
#